data_AF-A0A520I509-F1
#
_entry.id   AF-A0A520I509-F1
#
_cell.length_a   1.000
_cell.length_b   1.000
_cell.length_c   1.000
_cell.angle_alpha   90.00
_cell.angle_beta   90.00
_cell.angle_gamma   90.00
#
_symmetry.space_group_name_H-M   'P 1'
#
loop_
_entity.id
_entity.type
_entity.pdbx_description
1 polymer ?
#
loop_
_entity_poly.entity_id
_entity_poly.type
_entity_poly.pdbx_seq_one_letter_code
_entity_poly.pdbx_strand_id
1 'polypeptide(L)'
;MKTFTLALSLSAALVPTAAGAQQFQAGADIFTGTGTSDRYVGRGGTVQPSNRALGSVADGGFDTFDNFGYFNGTLGGLTLNRQVELLSGNTYRFFDSFTNTGNATITTTVSFFGNLGSDGDELVGYDGGGLMVSCEGDGAGACIDDAVLALVYGNTGSGRQAITPNFYNAAFDLTVGAGQTVSLLNYAFLARDIDGPLASDVALATRRGLSLVARPDVAGLSKAQLATVANFSAASMV
;
A
#
# COMPACT_ATOMS: atom_id res chain seq x y z
N MET A 1 5.47 54.19 -56.20
CA MET A 1 5.33 52.73 -56.37
C MET A 1 4.97 52.15 -55.01
N LYS A 2 3.89 51.37 -54.93
CA LYS A 2 3.20 50.97 -53.69
C LYS A 2 3.95 49.84 -52.98
N THR A 3 4.25 50.03 -51.70
CA THR A 3 4.80 49.02 -50.78
C THR A 3 3.70 48.03 -50.39
N PHE A 4 3.94 46.74 -50.61
CA PHE A 4 3.08 45.65 -50.15
C PHE A 4 3.58 45.15 -48.79
N THR A 5 2.73 45.22 -47.77
CA THR A 5 3.00 44.65 -46.44
C THR A 5 2.34 43.27 -46.37
N LEU A 6 3.15 42.22 -46.23
CA LEU A 6 2.70 40.85 -46.05
C LEU A 6 2.30 40.65 -44.58
N ALA A 7 1.02 40.43 -44.29
CA ALA A 7 0.56 40.09 -42.95
C ALA A 7 0.77 38.59 -42.72
N LEU A 8 1.70 38.23 -41.83
CA LEU A 8 1.79 36.88 -41.28
C LEU A 8 0.63 36.66 -40.30
N SER A 9 -0.31 35.76 -40.63
CA SER A 9 -1.29 35.25 -39.70
C SER A 9 -0.62 34.24 -38.76
N LEU A 10 -0.51 34.59 -37.48
CA LEU A 10 -0.05 33.69 -36.43
C LEU A 10 -1.22 32.78 -36.02
N SER A 11 -1.25 31.54 -36.53
CA SER A 11 -2.18 30.52 -36.04
C SER A 11 -1.71 30.03 -34.67
N ALA A 12 -2.33 30.52 -33.60
CA ALA A 12 -2.14 29.98 -32.26
C ALA A 12 -2.77 28.57 -32.19
N ALA A 13 -1.92 27.54 -32.19
CA ALA A 13 -2.34 26.19 -31.88
C ALA A 13 -2.73 26.13 -30.40
N LEU A 14 -4.03 26.07 -30.12
CA LEU A 14 -4.56 25.71 -28.80
C LEU A 14 -4.15 24.27 -28.52
N VAL A 15 -3.09 24.09 -27.72
CA VAL A 15 -2.78 22.79 -27.14
C VAL A 15 -3.83 22.52 -26.07
N PRO A 16 -4.69 21.49 -26.20
CA PRO A 16 -5.58 21.14 -25.12
C PRO A 16 -4.73 20.67 -23.94
N THR A 17 -4.70 21.46 -22.87
CA THR A 17 -4.26 20.95 -21.57
C THR A 17 -5.30 19.93 -21.15
N ALA A 18 -5.01 18.65 -21.32
CA ALA A 18 -5.77 17.60 -20.67
C ALA A 18 -5.66 17.86 -19.16
N ALA A 19 -6.71 18.45 -18.58
CA ALA A 19 -6.85 18.48 -17.14
C ALA A 19 -6.98 17.01 -16.72
N GLY A 20 -5.89 16.46 -16.15
CA GLY A 20 -5.97 15.13 -15.55
C GLY A 20 -7.08 15.16 -14.50
N ALA A 21 -7.91 14.13 -14.48
CA ALA A 21 -8.94 13.99 -13.47
C ALA A 21 -8.28 14.04 -12.08
N GLN A 22 -8.97 14.71 -11.15
CA GLN A 22 -8.45 14.90 -9.81
C GLN A 22 -8.63 13.61 -9.03
N GLN A 23 -7.52 13.08 -8.50
CA GLN A 23 -7.54 11.96 -7.58
C GLN A 23 -8.23 12.35 -6.27
N PHE A 24 -8.97 11.42 -5.68
CA PHE A 24 -9.45 11.58 -4.31
C PHE A 24 -8.29 11.76 -3.32
N GLN A 25 -8.59 12.19 -2.10
CA GLN A 25 -7.62 12.26 -1.02
C GLN A 25 -8.10 11.42 0.15
N ALA A 26 -7.32 10.41 0.51
CA ALA A 26 -7.58 9.59 1.68
C ALA A 26 -7.48 10.42 2.96
N GLY A 27 -8.35 10.12 3.93
CA GLY A 27 -8.42 10.80 5.22
C GLY A 27 -7.62 10.10 6.31
N ALA A 28 -7.55 10.74 7.48
CA ALA A 28 -7.00 10.16 8.70
C ALA A 28 -7.84 8.96 9.16
N ASP A 29 -7.42 7.76 8.79
CA ASP A 29 -8.24 6.55 8.86
C ASP A 29 -7.53 5.33 9.49
N ILE A 30 -6.35 5.54 10.07
CA ILE A 30 -5.61 4.49 10.78
C ILE A 30 -6.15 4.37 12.20
N PHE A 31 -6.66 3.21 12.58
CA PHE A 31 -7.25 2.95 13.89
C PHE A 31 -6.20 2.97 15.01
N THR A 32 -6.41 3.82 16.01
CA THR A 32 -5.48 4.02 17.14
C THR A 32 -5.88 3.29 18.42
N GLY A 33 -7.04 2.61 18.42
CA GLY A 33 -7.66 2.01 19.60
C GLY A 33 -8.77 2.85 20.21
N THR A 34 -8.74 4.17 20.01
CA THR A 34 -9.75 5.12 20.52
C THR A 34 -10.36 6.02 19.45
N GLY A 35 -9.82 5.99 18.23
CA GLY A 35 -10.28 6.76 17.08
C GLY A 35 -9.45 6.44 15.84
N THR A 36 -9.41 7.36 14.88
CA THR A 36 -8.57 7.27 13.69
C THR A 36 -7.55 8.41 13.60
N SER A 37 -6.46 8.20 12.88
CA SER A 37 -5.38 9.16 12.66
C SER A 37 -4.72 8.93 11.29
N ASP A 38 -3.87 9.86 10.83
CA ASP A 38 -2.98 9.66 9.69
C ASP A 38 -1.70 8.90 10.07
N ARG A 39 -1.48 8.65 11.37
CA ARG A 39 -0.30 7.96 11.88
C ARG A 39 -0.61 7.14 13.13
N TYR A 40 0.02 5.98 13.21
CA TYR A 40 0.05 5.16 14.43
C TYR A 40 1.46 4.63 14.70
N VAL A 41 1.88 4.66 15.97
CA VAL A 41 3.12 4.01 16.44
C VAL A 41 2.83 3.28 17.74
N GLY A 42 3.09 1.99 17.79
CA GLY A 42 2.84 1.20 19.00
C GLY A 42 2.88 -0.30 18.78
N ARG A 43 2.18 -1.05 19.64
CA ARG A 43 2.03 -2.50 19.50
C ARG A 43 1.27 -2.80 18.21
N GLY A 44 1.77 -3.74 17.41
CA GLY A 44 1.23 -3.93 16.07
C GLY A 44 -0.06 -4.76 15.98
N GLY A 45 -0.55 -4.80 14.74
CA GLY A 45 -1.89 -5.21 14.31
C GLY A 45 -2.33 -6.65 14.57
N THR A 46 -1.87 -7.29 15.64
CA THR A 46 -2.53 -8.48 16.20
C THR A 46 -3.41 -8.14 17.41
N VAL A 47 -3.27 -6.93 17.96
CA VAL A 47 -4.06 -6.47 19.12
C VAL A 47 -5.38 -5.90 18.63
N GLN A 48 -6.48 -6.56 18.97
CA GLN A 48 -7.84 -6.20 18.59
C GLN A 48 -8.63 -5.72 19.82
N PRO A 49 -8.64 -4.40 20.14
CA PRO A 49 -9.50 -3.88 21.20
C PRO A 49 -10.99 -3.86 20.79
N SER A 50 -11.31 -4.14 19.52
CA SER A 50 -12.65 -4.24 18.92
C SER A 50 -12.61 -5.15 17.67
N ASN A 51 -13.51 -4.99 16.71
CA ASN A 51 -13.47 -5.66 15.39
C ASN A 51 -12.33 -5.17 14.46
N ARG A 52 -11.40 -4.36 14.96
CA ARG A 52 -10.26 -3.78 14.23
C ARG A 52 -8.96 -3.94 15.01
N ALA A 53 -7.84 -4.04 14.30
CA ALA A 53 -6.53 -4.19 14.91
C ALA A 53 -5.81 -2.83 15.06
N LEU A 54 -4.95 -2.68 16.08
CA LEU A 54 -4.18 -1.44 16.23
C LEU A 54 -3.31 -1.14 14.99
N GLY A 55 -3.47 0.07 14.45
CA GLY A 55 -2.77 0.53 13.26
C GLY A 55 -3.27 -0.07 11.95
N SER A 56 -4.45 -0.69 11.90
CA SER A 56 -5.12 -1.02 10.63
C SER A 56 -5.80 0.21 10.03
N VAL A 57 -6.01 0.21 8.72
CA VAL A 57 -6.80 1.23 8.01
C VAL A 57 -8.26 0.79 8.05
N ALA A 58 -9.19 1.66 8.45
CA ALA A 58 -10.55 1.25 8.71
C ALA A 58 -11.42 1.14 7.46
N ASP A 59 -11.34 2.14 6.57
CA ASP A 59 -12.21 2.37 5.40
C ASP A 59 -11.39 2.61 4.11
N GLY A 60 -10.24 3.31 4.21
CA GLY A 60 -9.43 3.68 3.04
C GLY A 60 -10.01 4.79 2.17
N GLY A 61 -11.22 5.29 2.49
CA GLY A 61 -11.96 6.23 1.66
C GLY A 61 -12.68 5.51 0.52
N PHE A 62 -13.90 5.96 0.23
CA PHE A 62 -14.77 5.31 -0.78
C PHE A 62 -14.89 3.80 -0.53
N ASP A 63 -15.00 3.38 0.74
CA ASP A 63 -15.22 1.99 1.14
C ASP A 63 -14.15 1.00 0.66
N THR A 64 -12.97 1.47 0.30
CA THR A 64 -11.91 0.63 -0.30
C THR A 64 -11.48 -0.54 0.62
N PHE A 65 -11.60 -0.36 1.93
CA PHE A 65 -11.20 -1.35 2.94
C PHE A 65 -12.25 -1.53 4.00
N ASP A 66 -12.28 -2.74 4.54
CA ASP A 66 -13.20 -3.12 5.59
C ASP A 66 -12.42 -3.62 6.82
N ASN A 67 -11.37 -2.86 7.17
CA ASN A 67 -10.20 -3.19 8.01
C ASN A 67 -9.01 -3.81 7.24
N PHE A 68 -8.03 -2.98 6.86
CA PHE A 68 -6.85 -3.39 6.11
C PHE A 68 -5.54 -3.28 6.89
N GLY A 69 -4.64 -4.22 6.61
CA GLY A 69 -3.22 -4.14 6.95
C GLY A 69 -2.94 -4.49 8.40
N TYR A 70 -3.15 -5.75 8.78
CA TYR A 70 -2.91 -6.30 10.11
C TYR A 70 -2.32 -7.71 10.00
N PHE A 71 -1.92 -8.35 11.11
CA PHE A 71 -1.40 -9.73 11.04
C PHE A 71 -2.43 -10.73 11.54
N ASN A 72 -2.83 -11.63 10.65
CA ASN A 72 -3.70 -12.76 10.96
C ASN A 72 -2.82 -13.93 11.45
N GLY A 73 -3.21 -14.55 12.56
CA GLY A 73 -2.59 -15.77 13.07
C GLY A 73 -1.53 -15.54 14.14
N THR A 74 -0.72 -16.57 14.40
CA THR A 74 0.32 -16.54 15.43
C THR A 74 1.59 -15.86 14.92
N LEU A 75 2.28 -15.14 15.81
CA LEU A 75 3.60 -14.55 15.53
C LEU A 75 4.76 -15.49 15.92
N GLY A 76 4.47 -16.77 16.24
CA GLY A 76 5.51 -17.74 16.60
C GLY A 76 6.28 -17.38 17.87
N GLY A 77 5.72 -16.55 18.76
CA GLY A 77 6.40 -16.04 19.96
C GLY A 77 7.16 -14.72 19.74
N LEU A 78 7.14 -14.15 18.53
CA LEU A 78 7.69 -12.82 18.27
C LEU A 78 6.78 -11.73 18.84
N THR A 79 7.40 -10.66 19.32
CA THR A 79 6.70 -9.42 19.65
C THR A 79 6.64 -8.52 18.42
N LEU A 80 5.50 -7.86 18.20
CA LEU A 80 5.29 -6.98 17.05
C LEU A 80 5.09 -5.53 17.51
N ASN A 81 5.95 -4.65 16.99
CA ASN A 81 5.74 -3.20 17.00
C ASN A 81 5.53 -2.70 15.58
N ARG A 82 4.74 -1.64 15.46
CA ARG A 82 4.28 -1.12 14.19
C ARG A 82 4.38 0.39 14.15
N GLN A 83 4.74 0.89 12.97
CA GLN A 83 4.61 2.28 12.56
C GLN A 83 3.81 2.30 11.25
N VAL A 84 2.64 2.95 11.25
CA VAL A 84 1.81 3.12 10.04
C VAL A 84 1.60 4.59 9.79
N GLU A 85 1.68 4.98 8.53
CA GLU A 85 1.41 6.34 8.07
C GLU A 85 0.56 6.33 6.81
N LEU A 86 -0.36 7.29 6.72
CA LEU A 86 -0.87 7.79 5.46
C LEU A 86 0.13 8.83 4.93
N LEU A 87 0.87 8.44 3.89
CA LEU A 87 1.81 9.31 3.18
C LEU A 87 1.08 10.14 2.11
N SER A 88 1.78 11.11 1.55
CA SER A 88 1.23 11.93 0.47
C SER A 88 0.83 11.09 -0.75
N GLY A 89 -0.29 11.46 -1.38
CA GLY A 89 -0.83 10.74 -2.53
C GLY A 89 -1.35 9.35 -2.14
N ASN A 90 -2.26 9.27 -1.17
CA ASN A 90 -3.05 8.08 -0.83
C ASN A 90 -2.25 6.78 -0.65
N THR A 91 -1.06 6.87 -0.07
CA THR A 91 -0.21 5.70 0.15
C THR A 91 -0.13 5.41 1.64
N TYR A 92 -0.70 4.30 2.09
CA TYR A 92 -0.44 3.77 3.42
C TYR A 92 0.86 2.98 3.42
N ARG A 93 1.74 3.27 4.38
CA ARG A 93 2.96 2.49 4.64
C ARG A 93 2.85 1.81 5.99
N PHE A 94 3.18 0.52 6.02
CA PHE A 94 3.24 -0.30 7.22
C PHE A 94 4.68 -0.75 7.44
N PHE A 95 5.33 -0.21 8.48
CA PHE A 95 6.61 -0.69 8.98
C PHE A 95 6.38 -1.53 10.22
N ASP A 96 6.54 -2.84 10.08
CA ASP A 96 6.27 -3.85 11.10
C ASP A 96 7.57 -4.49 11.56
N SER A 97 7.85 -4.45 12.87
CA SER A 97 9.07 -4.98 13.48
C SER A 97 8.78 -6.14 14.40
N PHE A 98 9.35 -7.29 14.07
CA PHE A 98 9.23 -8.55 14.80
C PHE A 98 10.48 -8.80 15.61
N THR A 99 10.36 -8.74 16.93
CA THR A 99 11.48 -8.93 17.86
C THR A 99 11.36 -10.24 18.60
N ASN A 100 12.43 -11.03 18.60
CA ASN A 100 12.56 -12.23 19.41
C ASN A 100 13.17 -11.87 20.77
N THR A 101 12.34 -11.84 21.81
CA THR A 101 12.78 -11.55 23.20
C THR A 101 13.18 -12.81 23.97
N GLY A 102 13.14 -13.99 23.34
CA GLY A 102 13.52 -15.26 23.93
C GLY A 102 15.02 -15.54 23.84
N ASN A 103 15.39 -16.80 24.12
CA ASN A 103 16.78 -17.28 24.16
C ASN A 103 17.13 -18.28 23.04
N ALA A 104 16.20 -18.58 22.14
CA ALA A 104 16.39 -19.47 21.00
C ALA A 104 15.89 -18.81 19.70
N THR A 105 16.44 -19.21 18.56
CA THR A 105 15.97 -18.75 17.24
C THR A 105 14.52 -19.17 17.01
N ILE A 106 13.72 -18.24 16.50
CA ILE A 106 12.33 -18.48 16.09
C ILE A 106 12.29 -18.55 14.57
N THR A 107 11.66 -19.60 14.03
CA THR A 107 11.29 -19.70 12.62
C THR A 107 9.77 -19.83 12.53
N THR A 108 9.13 -18.90 11.83
CA THR A 108 7.66 -18.83 11.74
C THR A 108 7.25 -18.18 10.44
N THR A 109 6.03 -18.43 9.99
CA THR A 109 5.38 -17.65 8.93
C THR A 109 4.49 -16.61 9.59
N VAL A 110 4.55 -15.36 9.12
CA VAL A 110 3.59 -14.31 9.49
C VAL A 110 2.81 -13.91 8.24
N SER A 111 1.52 -13.61 8.38
CA SER A 111 0.68 -13.19 7.26
C SER A 111 0.13 -11.78 7.49
N PHE A 112 0.63 -10.83 6.70
CA PHE A 112 -0.01 -9.53 6.56
C PHE A 112 -1.34 -9.74 5.83
N PHE A 113 -2.39 -9.08 6.29
CA PHE A 113 -3.75 -9.35 5.89
C PHE A 113 -4.56 -8.06 5.84
N GLY A 114 -5.57 -8.01 4.97
CA GLY A 114 -6.58 -6.97 5.01
C GLY A 114 -7.88 -7.42 4.36
N ASN A 115 -8.99 -6.92 4.89
CA ASN A 115 -10.29 -7.00 4.25
C ASN A 115 -10.39 -5.84 3.24
N LEU A 116 -10.68 -6.20 2.00
CA LEU A 116 -10.95 -5.32 0.88
C LEU A 116 -12.47 -5.09 0.92
N GLY A 117 -12.93 -3.84 0.80
CA GLY A 117 -14.35 -3.52 0.96
C GLY A 117 -15.26 -4.11 -0.13
N SER A 118 -14.67 -4.68 -1.18
CA SER A 118 -15.39 -5.35 -2.25
C SER A 118 -16.26 -6.52 -1.77
N ASP A 119 -17.38 -6.71 -2.47
CA ASP A 119 -18.32 -7.83 -2.28
C ASP A 119 -17.78 -9.21 -2.74
N GLY A 120 -16.47 -9.31 -3.00
CA GLY A 120 -15.76 -10.56 -3.32
C GLY A 120 -15.48 -10.78 -4.80
N ASP A 121 -15.60 -9.73 -5.61
CA ASP A 121 -15.39 -9.74 -7.07
C ASP A 121 -14.07 -9.04 -7.45
N GLU A 122 -12.99 -9.28 -6.71
CA GLU A 122 -11.71 -8.63 -6.99
C GLU A 122 -11.11 -9.01 -8.35
N LEU A 123 -10.81 -7.98 -9.15
CA LEU A 123 -10.10 -8.12 -10.42
C LEU A 123 -8.61 -7.81 -10.23
N VAL A 124 -7.76 -8.81 -10.42
CA VAL A 124 -6.31 -8.63 -10.41
C VAL A 124 -5.83 -8.26 -11.82
N GLY A 125 -5.44 -7.01 -12.01
CA GLY A 125 -4.91 -6.47 -13.27
C GLY A 125 -3.39 -6.66 -13.44
N TYR A 126 -2.68 -6.87 -12.34
CA TYR A 126 -1.23 -7.13 -12.34
C TYR A 126 -0.82 -7.93 -11.09
N ASP A 127 0.01 -8.95 -11.26
CA ASP A 127 0.65 -9.67 -10.15
C ASP A 127 2.07 -10.07 -10.54
N GLY A 128 3.07 -9.47 -9.88
CA GLY A 128 4.46 -9.81 -10.14
C GLY A 128 5.48 -8.89 -9.47
N GLY A 129 6.66 -9.44 -9.19
CA GLY A 129 7.81 -8.66 -8.74
C GLY A 129 7.60 -7.92 -7.42
N GLY A 130 6.71 -8.41 -6.54
CA GLY A 130 6.44 -7.76 -5.26
C GLY A 130 5.26 -6.80 -5.22
N LEU A 131 4.49 -6.72 -6.32
CA LEU A 131 3.33 -5.85 -6.49
C LEU A 131 2.12 -6.67 -6.94
N MET A 132 0.96 -6.41 -6.33
CA MET A 132 -0.37 -6.74 -6.86
C MET A 132 -1.14 -5.46 -7.16
N VAL A 133 -1.81 -5.40 -8.30
CA VAL A 133 -2.78 -4.35 -8.62
C VAL A 133 -4.15 -4.98 -8.75
N SER A 134 -5.09 -4.52 -7.92
CA SER A 134 -6.45 -5.05 -7.85
C SER A 134 -7.48 -3.94 -7.73
N CYS A 135 -8.71 -4.22 -8.14
CA CYS A 135 -9.86 -3.36 -7.91
C CYS A 135 -11.11 -4.23 -7.69
N GLU A 136 -12.18 -3.63 -7.19
CA GLU A 136 -13.50 -4.25 -7.24
C GLU A 136 -13.99 -4.36 -8.69
N GLY A 137 -14.51 -5.52 -9.06
CA GLY A 137 -15.05 -5.81 -10.37
C GLY A 137 -16.57 -5.68 -10.46
N ASP A 138 -17.06 -5.29 -11.63
CA ASP A 138 -18.49 -5.26 -11.97
C ASP A 138 -19.07 -6.62 -12.43
N GLY A 139 -18.29 -7.69 -12.32
CA GLY A 139 -18.60 -9.01 -12.90
C GLY A 139 -18.48 -9.08 -14.43
N ALA A 140 -18.26 -7.97 -15.13
CA ALA A 140 -17.99 -7.89 -16.57
C ALA A 140 -16.50 -7.61 -16.89
N GLY A 141 -15.68 -7.43 -15.86
CA GLY A 141 -14.23 -7.27 -15.97
C GLY A 141 -13.76 -5.81 -15.98
N ALA A 142 -14.60 -4.86 -15.57
CA ALA A 142 -14.22 -3.48 -15.35
C ALA A 142 -14.13 -3.16 -13.85
N CYS A 143 -13.21 -2.27 -13.49
CA CYS A 143 -13.14 -1.73 -12.13
C CYS A 143 -14.34 -0.82 -11.86
N ILE A 144 -14.96 -0.94 -10.69
CA ILE A 144 -16.05 -0.07 -10.23
C ILE A 144 -15.87 0.29 -8.75
N ASP A 145 -16.68 1.25 -8.28
CA ASP A 145 -17.01 1.58 -6.89
C ASP A 145 -15.88 1.88 -5.90
N ASP A 146 -14.90 1.00 -5.71
CA ASP A 146 -13.75 1.17 -4.82
C ASP A 146 -12.52 1.79 -5.50
N ALA A 147 -11.50 2.17 -4.72
CA ALA A 147 -10.22 2.56 -5.30
C ALA A 147 -9.47 1.37 -5.90
N VAL A 148 -8.74 1.63 -6.99
CA VAL A 148 -7.77 0.67 -7.52
C VAL A 148 -6.55 0.63 -6.59
N LEU A 149 -6.24 -0.55 -6.09
CA LEU A 149 -5.19 -0.81 -5.13
C LEU A 149 -3.88 -1.17 -5.81
N ALA A 150 -2.78 -0.57 -5.37
CA ALA A 150 -1.44 -1.10 -5.57
C ALA A 150 -0.89 -1.60 -4.23
N LEU A 151 -0.79 -2.91 -4.08
CA LEU A 151 -0.37 -3.61 -2.87
C LEU A 151 1.08 -4.06 -3.06
N VAL A 152 2.01 -3.47 -2.32
CA VAL A 152 3.45 -3.73 -2.44
C VAL A 152 3.97 -4.41 -1.19
N TYR A 153 4.64 -5.53 -1.35
CA TYR A 153 5.10 -6.37 -0.24
C TYR A 153 6.62 -6.63 -0.20
N GLY A 154 7.38 -6.13 -1.19
CA GLY A 154 8.85 -6.27 -1.19
C GLY A 154 9.47 -6.36 -2.58
N ASN A 155 10.78 -6.55 -2.68
CA ASN A 155 11.49 -6.79 -3.94
C ASN A 155 12.57 -7.89 -3.85
N THR A 156 12.60 -8.62 -2.73
CA THR A 156 13.58 -9.69 -2.46
C THR A 156 13.05 -11.09 -2.77
N GLY A 157 11.75 -11.22 -3.07
CA GLY A 157 11.08 -12.52 -3.26
C GLY A 157 10.79 -13.29 -1.97
N SER A 158 10.95 -12.65 -0.79
CA SER A 158 10.74 -13.28 0.53
C SER A 158 9.27 -13.48 0.92
N GLY A 159 8.33 -12.86 0.21
CA GLY A 159 6.90 -12.95 0.47
C GLY A 159 6.12 -13.65 -0.63
N ARG A 160 4.93 -14.15 -0.27
CA ARG A 160 3.95 -14.76 -1.18
C ARG A 160 2.61 -14.08 -0.94
N GLN A 161 2.06 -13.43 -1.97
CA GLN A 161 0.78 -12.73 -1.87
C GLN A 161 -0.34 -13.48 -2.58
N ALA A 162 -1.58 -13.25 -2.16
CA ALA A 162 -2.77 -13.65 -2.88
C ALA A 162 -3.93 -12.71 -2.56
N ILE A 163 -4.91 -12.69 -3.47
CA ILE A 163 -6.26 -12.22 -3.20
C ILE A 163 -7.19 -13.43 -3.25
N THR A 164 -8.05 -13.53 -2.24
CA THR A 164 -9.26 -14.35 -2.21
C THR A 164 -10.45 -13.41 -2.09
N PRO A 165 -11.70 -13.85 -2.32
CA PRO A 165 -12.85 -12.96 -2.18
C PRO A 165 -12.80 -12.15 -0.89
N ASN A 166 -12.86 -10.81 -1.01
CA ASN A 166 -12.81 -9.80 0.05
C ASN A 166 -11.46 -9.66 0.76
N PHE A 167 -10.44 -10.44 0.44
CA PHE A 167 -9.23 -10.48 1.28
C PHE A 167 -7.94 -10.46 0.49
N TYR A 168 -7.03 -9.60 0.94
CA TYR A 168 -5.62 -9.65 0.59
C TYR A 168 -4.83 -10.35 1.68
N ASN A 169 -3.86 -11.18 1.28
CA ASN A 169 -2.86 -11.72 2.19
C ASN A 169 -1.45 -11.65 1.57
N ALA A 170 -0.45 -11.38 2.40
CA ALA A 170 0.96 -11.56 2.07
C ALA A 170 1.68 -12.30 3.21
N ALA A 171 2.12 -13.53 2.92
CA ALA A 171 2.82 -14.40 3.86
C ALA A 171 4.33 -14.26 3.72
N PHE A 172 5.04 -14.20 4.85
CA PHE A 172 6.49 -14.09 4.94
C PHE A 172 7.04 -15.13 5.90
N ASP A 173 8.07 -15.86 5.47
CA ASP A 173 8.80 -16.78 6.35
C ASP A 173 9.92 -16.01 7.04
N LEU A 174 9.86 -15.92 8.37
CA LEU A 174 10.82 -15.21 9.20
C LEU A 174 11.67 -16.19 9.98
N THR A 175 12.97 -15.91 10.03
CA THR A 175 13.91 -16.53 10.97
C THR A 175 14.56 -15.43 11.77
N VAL A 176 14.32 -15.40 13.08
CA VAL A 176 14.76 -14.32 13.98
C VAL A 176 15.56 -14.92 15.13
N GLY A 177 16.86 -14.62 15.19
CA GLY A 177 17.73 -15.05 16.28
C GLY A 177 17.33 -14.44 17.63
N ALA A 178 17.77 -15.05 18.73
CA ALA A 178 17.53 -14.54 20.08
C ALA A 178 18.04 -13.09 20.21
N GLY A 179 17.20 -12.19 20.72
CA GLY A 179 17.50 -10.76 20.87
C GLY A 179 17.53 -9.96 19.57
N GLN A 180 17.22 -10.56 18.42
CA GLN A 180 17.22 -9.87 17.13
C GLN A 180 15.83 -9.36 16.74
N THR A 181 15.83 -8.42 15.80
CA THR A 181 14.63 -7.87 15.17
C THR A 181 14.76 -8.03 13.66
N VAL A 182 13.67 -8.48 13.04
CA VAL A 182 13.45 -8.42 11.59
C VAL A 182 12.23 -7.55 11.33
N SER A 183 12.30 -6.71 10.30
CA SER A 183 11.20 -5.81 9.93
C SER A 183 10.70 -6.08 8.52
N LEU A 184 9.45 -5.76 8.29
CA LEU A 184 8.79 -5.81 6.99
C LEU A 184 8.23 -4.43 6.65
N LEU A 185 8.35 -4.04 5.39
CA LEU A 185 7.67 -2.89 4.82
C LEU A 185 6.55 -3.36 3.89
N ASN A 186 5.32 -2.91 4.11
CA ASN A 186 4.21 -3.11 3.16
C ASN A 186 3.63 -1.76 2.80
N TYR A 187 3.09 -1.65 1.58
CA TYR A 187 2.40 -0.44 1.12
C TYR A 187 1.06 -0.80 0.50
N ALA A 188 0.09 0.09 0.68
CA ALA A 188 -1.15 0.11 -0.08
C ALA A 188 -1.34 1.52 -0.63
N PHE A 189 -1.30 1.66 -1.96
CA PHE A 189 -1.63 2.91 -2.64
C PHE A 189 -3.01 2.80 -3.27
N LEU A 190 -3.82 3.85 -3.11
CA LEU A 190 -5.20 3.90 -3.57
C LEU A 190 -5.31 4.92 -4.71
N ALA A 191 -5.59 4.44 -5.93
CA ALA A 191 -5.84 5.25 -7.11
C ALA A 191 -7.33 5.30 -7.42
N ARG A 192 -7.88 6.50 -7.48
CA ARG A 192 -9.27 6.73 -7.85
C ARG A 192 -9.47 8.18 -8.24
N ASP A 193 -9.94 8.39 -9.45
CA ASP A 193 -10.48 9.69 -9.85
C ASP A 193 -11.79 9.96 -9.09
N ILE A 194 -12.10 11.23 -8.79
CA ILE A 194 -13.27 11.60 -7.95
C ILE A 194 -14.61 11.07 -8.48
N ASP A 195 -14.71 10.84 -9.79
CA ASP A 195 -15.91 10.37 -10.48
C ASP A 195 -16.01 8.84 -10.56
N GLY A 196 -15.03 8.11 -9.99
CA GLY A 196 -14.97 6.65 -10.02
C GLY A 196 -13.63 6.13 -10.56
N PRO A 197 -13.37 4.81 -10.42
CA PRO A 197 -12.14 4.24 -10.90
C PRO A 197 -12.20 4.11 -12.42
N LEU A 198 -11.14 4.51 -13.10
CA LEU A 198 -11.01 4.42 -14.55
C LEU A 198 -9.80 3.56 -14.91
N ALA A 199 -9.67 3.21 -16.21
CA ALA A 199 -8.47 2.54 -16.70
C ALA A 199 -7.17 3.35 -16.43
N SER A 200 -7.29 4.68 -16.31
CA SER A 200 -6.21 5.58 -15.88
C SER A 200 -5.74 5.30 -14.44
N ASP A 201 -6.65 4.91 -13.54
CA ASP A 201 -6.35 4.57 -12.16
C ASP A 201 -5.59 3.25 -12.05
N VAL A 202 -5.96 2.24 -12.83
CA VAL A 202 -5.18 1.00 -12.94
C VAL A 202 -3.75 1.28 -13.40
N ALA A 203 -3.61 2.15 -14.42
CA ALA A 203 -2.30 2.54 -14.90
C ALA A 203 -1.51 3.37 -13.86
N LEU A 204 -2.19 4.24 -13.10
CA LEU A 204 -1.60 5.02 -12.01
C LEU A 204 -1.14 4.12 -10.87
N ALA A 205 -2.00 3.22 -10.39
CA ALA A 205 -1.72 2.21 -9.37
C ALA A 205 -0.51 1.36 -9.76
N THR A 206 -0.51 0.85 -11.00
CA THR A 206 0.62 0.06 -11.51
C THR A 206 1.93 0.85 -11.51
N ARG A 207 1.94 2.08 -12.05
CA ARG A 207 3.16 2.91 -12.08
C ARG A 207 3.65 3.26 -10.67
N ARG A 208 2.75 3.64 -9.77
CA ARG A 208 3.09 4.02 -8.40
C ARG A 208 3.61 2.80 -7.62
N GLY A 209 2.94 1.66 -7.75
CA GLY A 209 3.36 0.38 -7.17
C GLY A 209 4.76 -0.02 -7.62
N LEU A 210 5.03 -0.02 -8.94
CA LEU A 210 6.35 -0.33 -9.48
C LEU A 210 7.43 0.65 -9.00
N SER A 211 7.08 1.93 -8.86
CA SER A 211 7.99 2.93 -8.27
C SER A 211 8.32 2.61 -6.81
N LEU A 212 7.35 2.17 -6.00
CA LEU A 212 7.57 1.79 -4.60
C LEU A 212 8.34 0.48 -4.47
N VAL A 213 8.16 -0.49 -5.38
CA VAL A 213 8.99 -1.70 -5.47
C VAL A 213 10.45 -1.33 -5.73
N ALA A 214 10.71 -0.40 -6.65
CA ALA A 214 12.06 0.01 -7.04
C ALA A 214 12.73 0.93 -6.01
N ARG A 215 11.95 1.83 -5.40
CA ARG A 215 12.38 2.85 -4.43
C ARG A 215 11.29 3.04 -3.36
N PRO A 216 11.24 2.17 -2.34
CA PRO A 216 10.29 2.29 -1.25
C PRO A 216 10.39 3.65 -0.55
N ASP A 217 9.26 4.25 -0.20
CA ASP A 217 9.25 5.46 0.61
C ASP A 217 9.57 5.11 2.07
N VAL A 218 10.79 5.43 2.48
CA VAL A 218 11.35 5.15 3.80
C VAL A 218 11.50 6.41 4.65
N ALA A 219 10.91 7.54 4.24
CA ALA A 219 11.02 8.80 4.97
C ALA A 219 10.52 8.64 6.42
N GLY A 220 11.28 9.19 7.38
CA GLY A 220 10.96 9.07 8.80
C GLY A 220 11.38 7.75 9.47
N LEU A 221 12.00 6.82 8.75
CA LEU A 221 12.65 5.65 9.32
C LEU A 221 14.15 5.91 9.54
N SER A 222 14.68 5.45 10.66
CA SER A 222 16.11 5.54 10.98
C SER A 222 16.94 4.50 10.23
N LYS A 223 18.25 4.74 10.08
CA LYS A 223 19.17 3.75 9.50
C LYS A 223 19.15 2.40 10.23
N ALA A 224 18.96 2.43 11.55
CA ALA A 224 18.87 1.21 12.36
C ALA A 224 17.60 0.41 12.05
N GLN A 225 16.47 1.08 11.81
CA GLN A 225 15.23 0.44 11.36
C GLN A 225 15.36 -0.12 9.94
N LEU A 226 16.01 0.60 9.03
CA LEU A 226 16.20 0.14 7.66
C LEU A 226 17.13 -1.07 7.58
N ALA A 227 18.11 -1.17 8.48
CA ALA A 227 19.01 -2.33 8.56
C ALA A 227 18.30 -3.63 8.97
N THR A 228 17.09 -3.58 9.55
CA THR A 228 16.32 -4.78 9.92
C THR A 228 15.30 -5.20 8.86
N VAL A 229 15.07 -4.40 7.81
CA VAL A 229 14.09 -4.71 6.77
C VAL A 229 14.55 -5.91 5.94
N ALA A 230 13.73 -6.96 5.90
CA ALA A 230 14.05 -8.19 5.20
C ALA A 230 13.44 -8.30 3.79
N ASN A 231 12.32 -7.61 3.55
CA ASN A 231 11.56 -7.78 2.30
C ASN A 231 11.95 -6.82 1.18
N PHE A 232 12.77 -5.80 1.46
CA PHE A 232 13.38 -4.92 0.48
C PHE A 232 14.90 -5.00 0.49
N SER A 233 15.52 -4.94 -0.69
CA SER A 233 16.97 -4.86 -0.81
C SER A 233 17.49 -3.53 -0.26
N ALA A 234 18.62 -3.57 0.45
CA ALA A 234 19.24 -2.37 1.00
C ALA A 234 19.49 -1.29 -0.06
N ALA A 235 19.87 -1.68 -1.28
CA ALA A 235 20.12 -0.77 -2.40
C ALA A 235 18.87 -0.01 -2.88
N SER A 236 17.67 -0.53 -2.63
CA SER A 236 16.42 0.17 -2.97
C SER A 236 16.00 1.22 -1.92
N MET A 237 16.57 1.15 -0.71
CA MET A 237 16.20 1.99 0.44
C MET A 237 17.19 3.14 0.71
N VAL A 238 18.06 3.47 -0.25
CA VAL A 238 19.06 4.56 -0.17
C VAL A 238 18.82 5.67 -1.16
#